data_AF-X1KG31-F1
#
_entry.id   AF-X1KG31-F1
#
_cell.length_a   1.000
_cell.length_b   1.000
_cell.length_c   1.000
_cell.angle_alpha   90.00
_cell.angle_beta   90.00
_cell.angle_gamma   90.00
#
_symmetry.space_group_name_H-M   'P 1'
#
loop_
_entity.id
_entity.type
_entity.pdbx_description
1 polymer ?
#
loop_
_entity_poly.entity_id
_entity_poly.type
_entity_poly.pdbx_seq_one_letter_code
_entity_poly.pdbx_strand_id
1 'polypeptide(L)' 'MFKILFLEFYYNLSDVEVVKQLRSNVLFRHFVEIKIEDPLPDDTSLVVFRRRLGEERFERIFDKF' A
#
# COMPACT_ATOMS: atom_id res chain seq x y z
N MET A 1 -2.82 0.70 5.63
CA MET A 1 -2.71 -0.57 4.87
C MET A 1 -3.52 -0.57 3.59
N PHE A 2 -4.86 -0.52 3.61
CA PHE A 2 -5.66 -0.55 2.36
C PHE A 2 -5.30 0.58 1.38
N LYS A 3 -5.14 1.82 1.86
CA LYS A 3 -4.69 2.94 1.02
C LYS A 3 -3.29 2.74 0.41
N ILE A 4 -2.43 1.95 1.06
CA ILE A 4 -1.09 1.62 0.55
C ILE A 4 -1.23 0.63 -0.61
N LEU A 5 -2.06 -0.41 -0.44
CA LEU A 5 -2.38 -1.34 -1.52
C LEU A 5 -3.03 -0.64 -2.73
N PHE A 6 -3.86 0.37 -2.48
CA PHE A 6 -4.40 1.20 -3.56
C PHE A 6 -3.31 1.94 -4.33
N LEU A 7 -2.31 2.51 -3.63
CA LEU A 7 -1.17 3.15 -4.28
C LEU A 7 -0.31 2.15 -5.06
N GLU A 8 -0.10 0.93 -4.53
CA GLU A 8 0.56 -0.15 -5.27
C GLU A 8 -0.15 -0.45 -6.57
N PHE A 9 -1.46 -0.67 -6.53
CA PHE A 9 -2.23 -0.98 -7.72
C PHE A 9 -2.26 0.20 -8.70
N TYR A 10 -2.63 1.39 -8.24
CA TYR A 10 -2.85 2.56 -9.09
C TYR A 10 -1.57 3.05 -9.79
N TYR A 11 -0.42 2.92 -9.13
CA TYR A 11 0.88 3.28 -9.70
C TYR A 11 1.68 2.08 -10.21
N ASN A 12 1.10 0.87 -10.18
CA ASN A 12 1.75 -0.40 -10.54
C ASN A 12 3.13 -0.60 -9.85
N LEU A 13 3.16 -0.46 -8.52
CA LEU A 13 4.34 -0.59 -7.67
C LEU A 13 4.35 -1.94 -6.94
N SER A 14 5.55 -2.49 -6.74
CA SER A 14 5.78 -3.59 -5.79
C SER A 14 5.71 -3.12 -4.32
N ASP A 15 5.61 -4.08 -3.38
CA ASP A 15 5.64 -3.79 -1.93
C ASP A 15 6.86 -2.98 -1.50
N VAL A 16 8.02 -3.32 -2.04
CA VAL A 16 9.27 -2.61 -1.76
C VAL A 16 9.22 -1.19 -2.31
N GLU A 17 8.68 -1.01 -3.50
CA GLU A 17 8.59 0.30 -4.16
C GLU A 17 7.60 1.23 -3.47
N VAL A 18 6.41 0.75 -3.07
CA VAL A 18 5.46 1.61 -2.35
C VAL A 18 6.01 2.01 -1.00
N VAL A 19 6.70 1.12 -0.28
CA VAL A 19 7.35 1.45 0.99
C VAL A 19 8.48 2.47 0.77
N LYS A 20 9.25 2.34 -0.32
CA LYS A 20 10.27 3.33 -0.69
C LYS A 20 9.65 4.69 -1.01
N GLN A 21 8.53 4.73 -1.74
CA GLN A 21 7.79 5.97 -1.99
C GLN A 21 7.27 6.57 -0.69
N LEU A 22 6.73 5.80 0.23
CA LEU A 22 6.29 6.30 1.54
C LEU A 22 7.41 6.93 2.37
N ARG A 23 8.69 6.60 2.11
CA ARG A 23 9.83 7.22 2.79
C ARG A 23 10.13 8.64 2.31
N SER A 24 9.96 8.92 1.03
CA SER A 24 10.39 10.18 0.41
C SER A 24 9.26 11.03 -0.19
N ASN A 25 8.12 10.42 -0.50
CA ASN A 25 7.00 11.05 -1.17
C ASN A 25 5.96 11.54 -0.16
N VAL A 26 5.97 12.85 0.08
CA VAL A 26 5.07 13.52 1.03
C VAL A 26 3.61 13.37 0.62
N LEU A 27 3.30 13.35 -0.68
CA LEU A 27 1.93 13.16 -1.17
C LEU A 27 1.42 11.75 -0.85
N PHE A 28 2.27 10.74 -1.01
CA PHE A 28 1.91 9.37 -0.66
C PHE A 28 1.65 9.26 0.84
N ARG A 29 2.54 9.82 1.68
CA ARG A 29 2.33 9.87 3.15
C ARG A 29 1.04 10.57 3.53
N HIS A 30 0.77 11.72 2.92
CA HIS A 30 -0.45 12.48 3.16
C HIS A 30 -1.70 11.67 2.79
N PHE A 31 -1.69 11.02 1.62
CA PHE A 31 -2.80 10.18 1.17
C PHE A 31 -3.09 9.01 2.13
N VAL A 32 -2.04 8.31 2.58
CA VAL A 32 -2.18 7.17 3.50
C VAL A 32 -2.36 7.58 4.96
N GLU A 33 -2.35 8.88 5.25
CA GLU A 33 -2.52 9.48 6.58
C GLU A 33 -1.47 9.01 7.61
N ILE A 34 -0.24 8.76 7.16
CA ILE A 34 0.89 8.42 8.03
C ILE A 34 1.74 9.68 8.23
N LYS A 35 1.89 10.14 9.49
CA LYS A 35 2.74 11.31 9.79
C LYS A 35 4.18 11.00 9.45
N ILE A 36 4.98 12.02 9.13
CA ILE A 36 6.39 11.85 8.73
C ILE A 36 7.23 11.10 9.79
N GLU A 37 6.91 11.32 11.06
CA GLU A 37 7.61 10.73 12.21
C GLU A 37 7.18 9.29 12.52
N ASP A 38 6.03 8.87 12.03
CA ASP A 38 5.50 7.54 12.30
C ASP A 38 6.27 6.47 11.51
N PRO A 39 6.45 5.27 12.11
CA PRO A 39 7.06 4.14 11.42
C PRO A 39 6.18 3.70 10.25
N LEU A 40 6.83 3.34 9.15
CA LEU A 40 6.16 2.74 8.00
C LEU A 40 5.92 1.24 8.25
N PRO A 41 4.84 0.66 7.71
CA PRO A 41 4.70 -0.78 7.67
C PRO A 41 5.87 -1.40 6.90
N ASP A 42 6.33 -2.55 7.36
CA ASP A 42 7.29 -3.33 6.60
C ASP A 42 6.61 -3.99 5.39
N ASP A 43 7.38 -4.37 4.39
CA ASP A 43 6.89 -5.00 3.16
C ASP A 43 6.15 -6.32 3.44
N THR A 44 6.57 -7.09 4.46
CA THR A 44 5.87 -8.33 4.83
C THR A 44 4.50 -8.07 5.43
N SER A 45 4.29 -6.93 6.10
CA SER A 45 2.99 -6.51 6.61
C SER A 45 1.96 -6.30 5.50
N LEU A 46 2.38 -5.87 4.29
CA LEU A 46 1.50 -5.69 3.13
C LEU A 46 1.08 -7.04 2.54
N VAL A 47 2.01 -8.00 2.44
CA VAL A 47 1.73 -9.37 2.00
C VAL A 47 0.74 -10.06 2.95
N VAL A 48 0.97 -9.97 4.27
CA VAL A 48 0.06 -10.55 5.28
C VAL A 48 -1.32 -9.90 5.20
N PHE A 49 -1.37 -8.58 5.01
CA PHE A 49 -2.63 -7.87 4.89
C PHE A 49 -3.41 -8.28 3.63
N ARG A 50 -2.76 -8.43 2.46
CA ARG A 50 -3.40 -8.97 1.24
C ARG A 50 -3.95 -10.37 1.44
N ARG A 51 -3.16 -11.27 2.04
CA ARG A 51 -3.61 -12.64 2.35
C ARG A 51 -4.84 -12.66 3.26
N ARG A 52 -4.90 -11.77 4.26
CA ARG A 52 -6.08 -11.63 5.14
C ARG A 52 -7.29 -11.03 4.44
N LEU A 53 -7.08 -10.13 3.47
CA LEU A 53 -8.15 -9.56 2.67
C LEU A 53 -8.81 -10.62 1.77
N GLY A 54 -8.02 -11.62 1.36
CA GLY A 54 -8.34 -12.66 0.40
C GLY A 54 -7.98 -12.22 -1.02
N GLU A 55 -7.21 -13.03 -1.75
CA GLU A 55 -6.74 -12.72 -3.10
C GLU A 55 -7.92 -12.46 -4.05
N GLU A 56 -8.95 -13.32 -4.05
CA GLU A 56 -10.14 -13.11 -4.87
C GLU A 56 -10.86 -11.78 -4.58
N ARG A 57 -10.86 -11.35 -3.30
CA ARG A 57 -11.51 -10.10 -2.91
C ARG A 57 -10.67 -8.90 -3.33
N PHE A 58 -9.35 -9.03 -3.24
CA PHE A 58 -8.41 -8.03 -3.72
C PHE A 58 -8.56 -7.82 -5.22
N GLU A 59 -8.47 -8.89 -6.02
CA GLU A 59 -8.69 -8.85 -7.48
C GLU A 59 -10.05 -8.22 -7.82
N ARG A 60 -11.15 -8.66 -7.19
CA ARG A 60 -12.48 -8.07 -7.43
C ARG A 60 -12.58 -6.57 -7.11
N ILE A 61 -11.81 -6.06 -6.14
CA ILE A 61 -11.82 -4.65 -5.78
C ILE A 61 -11.09 -3.84 -6.84
N PHE A 62 -9.98 -4.36 -7.37
CA PHE A 62 -9.06 -3.63 -8.23
C PHE A 62 -9.28 -3.88 -9.73
N ASP A 63 -9.85 -5.01 -10.14
CA ASP A 63 -10.26 -5.31 -11.53
C ASP A 63 -11.31 -4.33 -12.10
N LYS A 64 -11.95 -3.54 -11.23
CA LYS A 64 -12.97 -2.55 -11.60
C LYS A 64 -12.42 -1.15 -11.86
N PHE A 65 -11.10 -0.97 -11.74
CA PHE A 65 -10.40 0.30 -11.90
C PHE A 65 -9.34 0.18 -13.00
#